data_AF-A0A944WP89-F1
#
_entry.id   AF-A0A944WP89-F1
#
_cell.length_a   1.000
_cell.length_b   1.000
_cell.length_c   1.000
_cell.angle_alpha   90.00
_cell.angle_beta   90.00
_cell.angle_gamma   90.00
#
_symmetry.space_group_name_H-M   'P 1'
#
loop_
_entity.id
_entity.type
_entity.pdbx_description
1 polymer ?
#
loop_
_entity_poly.entity_id
_entity_poly.type
_entity_poly.pdbx_seq_one_letter_code
_entity_poly.pdbx_strand_id
1 'polypeptide(L)'
;MNGSSLMRSDDQDGRAAVIRIASWTMMAAIAVFLINNILTLGWKLPGAGAVLTGTDPGAAGWGQLSLYFIGLIVAVAFVRRSPRRSLRMDGILISDFNAFVIRAAFWIVLYIGVADMVISFLRVEGLLAAIIGDDLTTQMGRALFRGPVIHLPLMGAAVITAVFTRTLGFTWLALLIVVAELTIVITRFVFSYEQAFMG
;
A
#
# COMPACT_ATOMS: atom_id res chain seq x y z
N MET A 1 -31.21 -18.40 -38.61
CA MET A 1 -30.68 -17.94 -37.30
C MET A 1 -31.72 -17.02 -36.68
N ASN A 2 -32.18 -17.31 -35.46
CA ASN A 2 -33.39 -16.72 -34.88
C ASN A 2 -33.06 -15.37 -34.20
N GLY A 3 -33.81 -14.30 -34.49
CA GLY A 3 -33.52 -12.92 -34.01
C GLY A 3 -33.46 -12.76 -32.49
N SER A 4 -34.13 -13.65 -31.75
CA SER A 4 -34.06 -13.71 -30.29
C SER A 4 -32.68 -14.09 -29.73
N SER A 5 -31.87 -14.82 -30.51
CA SER A 5 -30.50 -15.20 -30.10
C SER A 5 -29.50 -14.05 -30.23
N LEU A 6 -29.66 -13.20 -31.27
CA LEU A 6 -28.84 -12.02 -31.50
C LEU A 6 -29.14 -10.90 -30.50
N MET A 7 -30.41 -10.72 -30.13
CA MET A 7 -30.81 -9.72 -29.14
C MET A 7 -30.33 -10.07 -27.71
N ARG A 8 -30.21 -11.38 -27.41
CA ARG A 8 -29.70 -11.86 -26.12
C ARG A 8 -28.17 -11.75 -25.99
N SER A 9 -27.42 -11.82 -27.09
CA SER A 9 -25.96 -11.63 -27.08
C SER A 9 -25.59 -10.16 -26.88
N ASP A 10 -26.26 -9.23 -27.57
CA ASP A 10 -25.97 -7.78 -27.44
C ASP A 10 -26.25 -7.25 -26.02
N ASP A 11 -27.34 -7.69 -25.37
CA ASP A 11 -27.65 -7.32 -23.98
C ASP A 11 -26.62 -7.89 -22.99
N GLN A 12 -26.12 -9.11 -23.23
CA GLN A 12 -25.05 -9.69 -22.41
C GLN A 12 -23.72 -8.95 -22.58
N ASP A 13 -23.38 -8.54 -23.80
CA ASP A 13 -22.16 -7.79 -24.09
C ASP A 13 -22.21 -6.37 -23.50
N GLY A 14 -23.37 -5.72 -23.56
CA GLY A 14 -23.62 -4.42 -22.92
C GLY A 14 -23.48 -4.47 -21.40
N ARG A 15 -24.10 -5.46 -20.74
CA ARG A 15 -23.98 -5.66 -19.28
C ARG A 15 -22.55 -5.96 -18.86
N ALA A 16 -21.84 -6.80 -19.61
CA ALA A 16 -20.44 -7.10 -19.35
C ALA A 16 -19.56 -5.84 -19.43
N ALA A 17 -19.78 -4.97 -20.43
CA ALA A 17 -19.05 -3.71 -20.55
C ALA A 17 -19.27 -2.78 -19.34
N VAL A 18 -20.51 -2.66 -18.85
CA VAL A 18 -20.82 -1.85 -17.65
C VAL A 18 -20.09 -2.36 -16.41
N ILE A 19 -20.12 -3.68 -16.18
CA ILE A 19 -19.42 -4.30 -15.03
C ILE A 19 -17.91 -4.04 -15.13
N ARG A 20 -17.33 -4.23 -16.32
CA ARG A 20 -15.90 -3.96 -16.55
C ARG A 20 -15.54 -2.50 -16.28
N ILE A 21 -16.33 -1.56 -16.79
CA ILE A 21 -16.11 -0.12 -16.54
C ILE A 21 -16.16 0.16 -15.04
N ALA A 22 -17.14 -0.37 -14.33
CA ALA A 22 -17.25 -0.18 -12.88
C ALA A 22 -16.03 -0.75 -12.13
N SER A 23 -15.59 -1.97 -12.46
CA SER A 23 -14.41 -2.60 -11.84
C SER A 23 -13.12 -1.81 -12.08
N TRP A 24 -12.87 -1.40 -13.33
CA TRP A 24 -11.67 -0.63 -13.67
C TRP A 24 -11.70 0.80 -13.12
N THR A 25 -12.87 1.40 -13.03
CA THR A 25 -13.05 2.72 -12.40
C THR A 25 -12.73 2.66 -10.92
N MET A 26 -13.19 1.62 -10.21
CA MET A 26 -12.84 1.42 -8.80
C MET A 26 -11.34 1.28 -8.60
N MET A 27 -10.68 0.46 -9.44
CA MET A 27 -9.23 0.30 -9.38
C MET A 27 -8.49 1.62 -9.66
N ALA A 28 -8.92 2.37 -10.67
CA ALA A 28 -8.36 3.68 -10.98
C ALA A 28 -8.58 4.69 -9.84
N ALA A 29 -9.75 4.70 -9.21
CA ALA A 29 -10.05 5.57 -8.08
C ALA A 29 -9.15 5.28 -6.87
N ILE A 30 -8.91 4.01 -6.55
CA ILE A 30 -7.97 3.62 -5.49
C ILE A 30 -6.53 4.06 -5.84
N ALA A 31 -6.08 3.84 -7.07
CA ALA A 31 -4.75 4.25 -7.50
C ALA A 31 -4.57 5.78 -7.41
N VAL A 32 -5.56 6.55 -7.89
CA VAL A 32 -5.57 8.01 -7.78
C VAL A 32 -5.60 8.46 -6.33
N PHE A 33 -6.38 7.79 -5.48
CA PHE A 33 -6.43 8.08 -4.05
C PHE A 33 -5.05 7.91 -3.39
N LEU A 34 -4.34 6.83 -3.68
CA LEU A 34 -2.98 6.60 -3.16
C LEU A 34 -1.99 7.67 -3.65
N ILE A 35 -2.04 8.03 -4.93
CA ILE A 35 -1.23 9.13 -5.48
C ILE A 35 -1.55 10.44 -4.75
N ASN A 36 -2.84 10.74 -4.58
CA ASN A 36 -3.30 11.95 -3.90
C ASN A 36 -2.86 11.99 -2.43
N ASN A 37 -2.86 10.84 -1.77
CA ASN A 37 -2.37 10.71 -0.41
C ASN A 37 -0.87 11.03 -0.30
N ILE A 38 -0.05 10.52 -1.24
CA ILE A 38 1.38 10.88 -1.33
C ILE A 38 1.56 12.37 -1.61
N LEU A 39 0.77 12.93 -2.54
CA LEU A 39 0.79 14.37 -2.86
C LEU A 39 0.48 15.23 -1.63
N THR A 40 -0.55 14.85 -0.88
CA THR A 40 -1.05 15.61 0.27
C THR A 40 -0.12 15.46 1.49
N LEU A 41 0.26 14.24 1.84
CA LEU A 41 1.07 13.99 3.04
C LEU A 41 2.56 14.25 2.82
N GLY A 42 3.08 13.89 1.64
CA GLY A 42 4.49 14.03 1.30
C GLY A 42 4.86 15.45 0.88
N TRP A 43 4.11 16.04 -0.04
CA TRP A 43 4.37 17.39 -0.58
C TRP A 43 3.51 18.49 0.03
N LYS A 44 2.70 18.18 1.05
CA LYS A 44 1.85 19.15 1.77
C LYS A 44 0.89 19.91 0.84
N LEU A 45 0.45 19.26 -0.24
CA LEU A 45 -0.56 19.81 -1.14
C LEU A 45 -1.93 19.82 -0.45
N PRO A 46 -2.84 20.74 -0.82
CA PRO A 46 -4.12 20.95 -0.11
C PRO A 46 -5.07 19.73 -0.14
N GLY A 47 -4.86 18.79 -1.07
CA GLY A 47 -5.67 17.60 -1.24
C GLY A 47 -6.91 17.87 -2.11
N ALA A 48 -7.43 16.81 -2.73
CA ALA A 48 -8.68 16.93 -3.51
C ALA A 48 -9.89 17.29 -2.65
N GLY A 49 -9.87 16.96 -1.34
CA GLY A 49 -10.94 17.30 -0.40
C GLY A 49 -11.09 18.80 -0.15
N ALA A 50 -9.99 19.57 -0.24
CA ALA A 50 -10.03 21.03 -0.04
C ALA A 50 -10.97 21.74 -1.03
N VAL A 51 -11.10 21.20 -2.25
CA VAL A 51 -12.04 21.70 -3.27
C VAL A 51 -13.50 21.53 -2.83
N LEU A 52 -13.79 20.44 -2.11
CA LEU A 52 -15.15 20.13 -1.63
C LEU A 52 -15.49 20.89 -0.34
N THR A 53 -14.49 21.19 0.49
CA THR A 53 -14.67 21.89 1.78
C THR A 53 -14.58 23.42 1.67
N GLY A 54 -14.25 23.96 0.50
CA GLY A 54 -14.20 25.41 0.25
C GLY A 54 -13.02 26.13 0.90
N THR A 55 -12.03 25.40 1.40
CA THR A 55 -10.79 25.95 1.94
C THR A 55 -9.83 26.20 0.80
N ASP A 56 -9.52 27.47 0.49
CA ASP A 56 -8.64 27.96 -0.61
C ASP A 56 -7.85 26.86 -1.33
N PRO A 57 -8.48 26.17 -2.31
CA PRO A 57 -7.90 24.95 -2.89
C PRO A 57 -6.65 25.25 -3.74
N GLY A 58 -6.52 26.49 -4.21
CA GLY A 58 -5.53 26.91 -5.20
C GLY A 58 -5.61 26.08 -6.49
N ALA A 59 -4.69 26.32 -7.42
CA ALA A 59 -4.57 25.49 -8.63
C ALA A 59 -4.21 24.03 -8.32
N ALA A 60 -3.50 23.79 -7.21
CA ALA A 60 -3.05 22.47 -6.78
C ALA A 60 -4.21 21.54 -6.37
N GLY A 61 -5.20 22.03 -5.61
CA GLY A 61 -6.36 21.24 -5.20
C GLY A 61 -7.22 20.82 -6.40
N TRP A 62 -7.44 21.74 -7.35
CA TRP A 62 -8.11 21.43 -8.62
C TRP A 62 -7.32 20.42 -9.46
N GLY A 63 -5.99 20.53 -9.49
CA GLY A 63 -5.11 19.54 -10.10
C GLY A 63 -5.31 18.15 -9.50
N GLN A 64 -5.31 18.06 -8.16
CA GLN A 64 -5.52 16.80 -7.43
C GLN A 64 -6.92 16.21 -7.65
N LEU A 65 -7.96 17.03 -7.78
CA LEU A 65 -9.31 16.56 -8.12
C LEU A 65 -9.38 16.06 -9.58
N SER A 66 -8.71 16.74 -10.51
CA SER A 66 -8.71 16.37 -11.93
C SER A 66 -8.13 14.98 -12.19
N LEU A 67 -7.21 14.51 -11.34
CA LEU A 67 -6.68 13.14 -11.40
C LEU A 67 -7.78 12.07 -11.31
N TYR A 68 -8.84 12.29 -10.54
CA TYR A 68 -9.95 11.33 -10.44
C TYR A 68 -10.74 11.25 -11.74
N PHE A 69 -10.99 12.39 -12.40
CA PHE A 69 -11.62 12.44 -13.71
C PHE A 69 -10.74 11.79 -14.79
N ILE A 70 -9.42 12.02 -14.74
CA ILE A 70 -8.46 11.35 -15.62
C ILE A 70 -8.51 9.83 -15.41
N GLY A 71 -8.52 9.36 -14.15
CA GLY A 71 -8.65 7.94 -13.82
C GLY A 71 -9.93 7.31 -14.39
N LEU A 72 -11.07 8.00 -14.26
CA LEU A 72 -12.34 7.57 -14.85
C LEU A 72 -12.26 7.48 -16.38
N ILE A 73 -11.73 8.51 -17.05
CA ILE A 73 -11.58 8.53 -18.51
C ILE A 73 -10.68 7.40 -18.98
N VAL A 74 -9.56 7.16 -18.29
CA VAL A 74 -8.63 6.06 -18.60
C VAL A 74 -9.32 4.70 -18.45
N ALA A 75 -10.09 4.47 -17.38
CA ALA A 75 -10.82 3.23 -17.16
C ALA A 75 -11.85 2.97 -18.28
N VAL A 76 -12.65 3.99 -18.63
CA VAL A 76 -13.64 3.89 -19.72
C VAL A 76 -12.95 3.64 -21.06
N ALA A 77 -11.88 4.38 -21.36
CA ALA A 77 -11.13 4.23 -22.59
C ALA A 77 -10.49 2.84 -22.71
N PHE A 78 -9.97 2.29 -21.61
CA PHE A 78 -9.40 0.94 -21.56
C PHE A 78 -10.43 -0.14 -21.91
N VAL A 79 -11.63 -0.07 -21.32
CA VAL A 79 -12.69 -1.06 -21.62
C VAL A 79 -13.16 -0.93 -23.08
N ARG A 80 -13.37 0.29 -23.57
CA ARG A 80 -13.77 0.53 -24.98
C ARG A 80 -12.72 0.08 -25.98
N ARG A 81 -11.43 0.21 -25.68
CA ARG A 81 -10.33 -0.30 -26.53
C ARG A 81 -10.14 -1.81 -26.45
N SER A 82 -10.73 -2.49 -25.46
CA SER A 82 -10.60 -3.93 -25.26
C SER A 82 -11.95 -4.69 -25.30
N PRO A 83 -12.76 -4.56 -26.37
CA PRO A 83 -14.11 -5.14 -26.43
C PRO A 83 -14.10 -6.67 -26.39
N ARG A 84 -13.03 -7.32 -26.86
CA ARG A 84 -12.89 -8.78 -26.90
C ARG A 84 -12.49 -9.43 -25.56
N ARG A 85 -12.19 -8.63 -24.53
CA ARG A 85 -11.80 -9.17 -23.21
C ARG A 85 -13.01 -9.60 -22.41
N SER A 86 -12.95 -10.80 -21.86
CA SER A 86 -14.00 -11.34 -20.98
C SER A 86 -13.84 -10.86 -19.53
N LEU A 87 -14.93 -10.91 -18.77
CA LEU A 87 -14.94 -10.63 -17.33
C LEU A 87 -13.95 -11.52 -16.56
N ARG A 88 -13.78 -12.78 -17.00
CA ARG A 88 -12.84 -13.72 -16.38
C ARG A 88 -11.38 -13.28 -16.55
N MET A 89 -11.02 -12.76 -17.72
CA MET A 89 -9.66 -12.26 -17.97
C MET A 89 -9.35 -11.03 -17.12
N ASP A 90 -10.29 -10.09 -17.03
CA ASP A 90 -10.12 -8.91 -16.18
C ASP A 90 -10.03 -9.30 -14.70
N GLY A 91 -10.83 -10.29 -14.26
CA GLY A 91 -10.77 -10.82 -12.91
C GLY A 91 -9.41 -11.46 -12.56
N ILE A 92 -8.81 -12.22 -13.48
CA ILE A 92 -7.46 -12.78 -13.29
C ILE A 92 -6.44 -11.66 -13.14
N LEU A 93 -6.49 -10.64 -14.00
CA LEU A 93 -5.53 -9.53 -13.94
C LEU A 93 -5.65 -8.74 -12.63
N ILE A 94 -6.88 -8.47 -12.17
CA ILE A 94 -7.12 -7.81 -10.87
C ILE A 94 -6.63 -8.70 -9.72
N SER A 95 -6.88 -10.01 -9.79
CA SER A 95 -6.42 -10.98 -8.78
C SER A 95 -4.88 -11.02 -8.71
N ASP A 96 -4.21 -11.07 -9.85
CA ASP A 96 -2.75 -11.11 -9.93
C ASP A 96 -2.13 -9.80 -9.42
N PHE A 97 -2.74 -8.67 -9.75
CA PHE A 97 -2.35 -7.37 -9.20
C PHE A 97 -2.49 -7.32 -7.68
N ASN A 98 -3.65 -7.76 -7.14
CA ASN A 98 -3.86 -7.82 -5.70
C ASN A 98 -2.85 -8.75 -5.01
N ALA A 99 -2.56 -9.90 -5.61
CA ALA A 99 -1.54 -10.83 -5.09
C ALA A 99 -0.13 -10.20 -5.07
N PHE A 100 0.20 -9.37 -6.07
CA PHE A 100 1.43 -8.58 -6.05
C PHE A 100 1.44 -7.55 -4.92
N VAL A 101 0.37 -6.77 -4.77
CA VAL A 101 0.25 -5.75 -3.72
C VAL A 101 0.41 -6.36 -2.32
N ILE A 102 -0.27 -7.48 -2.04
CA ILE A 102 -0.15 -8.19 -0.75
C ILE A 102 1.28 -8.64 -0.50
N ARG A 103 1.94 -9.19 -1.53
CA ARG A 103 3.33 -9.65 -1.44
C ARG A 103 4.31 -8.50 -1.22
N ALA A 104 4.11 -7.36 -1.89
CA ALA A 104 4.89 -6.16 -1.66
C ALA A 104 4.70 -5.64 -0.23
N ALA A 105 3.46 -5.53 0.24
CA ALA A 105 3.14 -5.10 1.60
C ALA A 105 3.81 -6.00 2.66
N PHE A 106 3.80 -7.33 2.45
CA PHE A 106 4.49 -8.27 3.32
C PHE A 106 5.99 -7.96 3.45
N TRP A 107 6.71 -7.84 2.32
CA TRP A 107 8.15 -7.55 2.34
C TRP A 107 8.45 -6.16 2.92
N ILE A 108 7.58 -5.17 2.67
CA ILE A 108 7.74 -3.81 3.21
C ILE A 108 7.69 -3.87 4.74
N VAL A 109 6.68 -4.51 5.31
CA VAL A 109 6.51 -4.65 6.76
C VAL A 109 7.68 -5.44 7.37
N LEU A 110 8.11 -6.52 6.72
CA LEU A 110 9.23 -7.33 7.20
C LEU A 110 10.54 -6.53 7.24
N TYR A 111 10.91 -5.87 6.14
CA TYR A 111 12.17 -5.13 6.08
C TYR A 111 12.20 -3.94 7.04
N ILE A 112 11.10 -3.18 7.09
CA ILE A 112 10.97 -2.07 8.04
C ILE A 112 11.02 -2.58 9.48
N GLY A 113 10.28 -3.64 9.81
CA GLY A 113 10.23 -4.20 11.15
C GLY A 113 11.60 -4.70 11.63
N VAL A 114 12.35 -5.38 10.77
CA VAL A 114 13.72 -5.81 11.08
C VAL A 114 14.64 -4.60 11.28
N ALA A 115 14.56 -3.60 10.41
CA ALA A 115 15.37 -2.38 10.55
C ALA A 115 15.05 -1.63 11.85
N ASP A 116 13.77 -1.47 12.21
CA ASP A 116 13.36 -0.81 13.44
C ASP A 116 13.79 -1.60 14.69
N MET A 117 13.72 -2.93 14.66
CA MET A 117 14.25 -3.78 15.74
C MET A 117 15.75 -3.55 15.92
N VAL A 118 16.53 -3.58 14.83
CA VAL A 118 18.00 -3.36 14.88
C VAL A 118 18.32 -1.95 15.36
N ILE A 119 17.67 -0.92 14.82
CA ILE A 119 17.89 0.48 15.22
C ILE A 119 17.54 0.67 16.70
N SER A 120 16.44 0.07 17.17
CA SER A 120 16.02 0.16 18.57
C SER A 120 17.01 -0.53 19.50
N PHE A 121 17.49 -1.73 19.13
CA PHE A 121 18.52 -2.44 19.89
C PHE A 121 19.82 -1.63 19.98
N LEU A 122 20.36 -1.18 18.84
CA LEU A 122 21.59 -0.38 18.81
C LEU A 122 21.47 0.91 19.61
N ARG A 123 20.28 1.51 19.65
CA ARG A 123 20.00 2.70 20.44
C ARG A 123 20.02 2.42 21.94
N VAL A 124 19.38 1.34 22.38
CA VAL A 124 19.31 0.95 23.80
C VAL A 124 20.71 0.64 24.35
N GLU A 125 21.54 -0.05 23.57
CA GLU A 125 22.91 -0.40 23.94
C GLU A 125 23.90 0.77 23.83
N GLY A 126 23.45 1.96 23.40
CA GLY A 126 24.33 3.12 23.17
C GLY A 126 25.31 2.97 21.99
N LEU A 127 25.25 1.86 21.26
CA LEU A 127 26.14 1.55 20.13
C LEU A 127 25.84 2.38 18.89
N LEU A 128 24.60 2.86 18.74
CA LEU A 128 24.18 3.59 17.55
C LEU A 128 25.02 4.87 17.33
N ALA A 129 25.28 5.61 18.41
CA ALA A 129 26.12 6.81 18.39
C ALA A 129 27.56 6.52 17.96
N ALA A 130 28.10 5.37 18.35
CA ALA A 130 29.46 4.97 17.96
C ALA A 130 29.59 4.62 16.47
N ILE A 131 28.51 4.14 15.82
CA ILE A 131 28.54 3.69 14.42
C ILE A 131 28.29 4.85 13.45
N ILE A 132 27.30 5.69 13.72
CA ILE A 132 26.84 6.75 12.80
C ILE A 132 27.02 8.16 13.35
N GLY A 133 27.48 8.33 14.59
CA GLY A 133 27.70 9.62 15.23
C GLY A 133 26.48 10.14 16.00
N ASP A 134 26.74 11.06 16.94
CA ASP A 134 25.72 11.62 17.85
C ASP A 134 24.64 12.44 17.13
N ASP A 135 25.05 13.24 16.13
CA ASP A 135 24.12 14.07 15.37
C ASP A 135 23.10 13.20 14.61
N LEU A 136 23.57 12.25 13.79
CA LEU A 136 22.74 11.30 13.05
C LEU A 136 21.88 10.44 13.97
N THR A 137 22.40 10.01 15.12
CA THR A 137 21.63 9.25 16.13
C THR A 137 20.43 10.06 16.64
N THR A 138 20.65 11.36 16.90
CA THR A 138 19.59 12.30 17.28
C THR A 138 18.59 12.47 16.14
N GLN A 139 19.06 12.64 14.90
CA GLN A 139 18.18 12.76 13.75
C GLN A 139 17.32 11.51 13.52
N MET A 140 17.90 10.31 13.67
CA MET A 140 17.20 9.02 13.57
C MET A 140 16.12 8.81 14.64
N GLY A 141 16.15 9.60 15.73
CA GLY A 141 15.06 9.65 16.70
C GLY A 141 13.81 10.35 16.17
N ARG A 142 13.95 11.17 15.13
CA ARG A 142 12.85 11.93 14.54
C ARG A 142 12.19 11.12 13.42
N ALA A 143 10.88 10.91 13.54
CA ALA A 143 10.10 10.23 12.50
C ALA A 143 10.25 10.87 11.12
N LEU A 144 10.38 12.20 11.07
CA LEU A 144 10.56 12.98 9.83
C LEU A 144 11.84 12.66 9.07
N PHE A 145 12.89 12.20 9.77
CA PHE A 145 14.16 11.78 9.16
C PHE A 145 14.16 10.28 8.88
N ARG A 146 13.73 9.47 9.85
CA ARG A 146 13.70 8.01 9.74
C ARG A 146 12.80 7.54 8.59
N GLY A 147 11.65 8.19 8.38
CA GLY A 147 10.71 7.84 7.30
C GLY A 147 11.38 7.88 5.92
N PRO A 148 11.82 9.05 5.44
CA PRO A 148 12.41 9.18 4.10
C PRO A 148 13.77 8.47 3.94
N VAL A 149 14.61 8.46 4.98
CA VAL A 149 16.00 7.97 4.86
C VAL A 149 16.11 6.45 5.03
N ILE A 150 15.26 5.84 5.85
CA ILE A 150 15.33 4.40 6.15
C ILE A 150 14.14 3.67 5.54
N HIS A 151 12.91 4.11 5.84
CA HIS A 151 11.72 3.36 5.43
C HIS A 151 11.48 3.40 3.92
N LEU A 152 11.65 4.54 3.25
CA LEU A 152 11.42 4.62 1.81
C LEU A 152 12.40 3.76 0.99
N PRO A 153 13.73 3.76 1.25
CA PRO A 153 14.65 2.85 0.57
C PRO A 153 14.32 1.38 0.82
N LEU A 154 13.99 1.02 2.07
CA LEU A 154 13.60 -0.36 2.40
C LEU A 154 12.29 -0.76 1.73
N MET A 155 11.33 0.17 1.62
CA MET A 155 10.10 -0.04 0.87
C MET A 155 10.40 -0.31 -0.61
N GLY A 156 11.32 0.44 -1.21
CA GLY A 156 11.79 0.20 -2.58
C GLY A 156 12.44 -1.18 -2.74
N ALA A 157 13.35 -1.56 -1.83
CA ALA A 157 13.99 -2.87 -1.82
C ALA A 157 12.97 -4.02 -1.65
N ALA A 158 11.96 -3.81 -0.82
CA ALA A 158 10.88 -4.77 -0.60
C ALA A 158 10.01 -4.95 -1.85
N VAL A 159 9.66 -3.85 -2.55
CA VAL A 159 8.94 -3.92 -3.83
C VAL A 159 9.76 -4.67 -4.89
N ILE A 160 11.07 -4.39 -4.99
CA ILE A 160 11.97 -5.13 -5.88
C ILE A 160 11.95 -6.64 -5.54
N THR A 161 12.03 -6.99 -4.26
CA THR A 161 11.94 -8.38 -3.79
C THR A 161 10.58 -9.01 -4.14
N ALA A 162 9.48 -8.26 -4.04
CA ALA A 162 8.14 -8.70 -4.40
C ALA A 162 7.96 -8.96 -5.91
N VAL A 163 8.72 -8.27 -6.76
CA VAL A 163 8.76 -8.54 -8.21
C VAL A 163 9.39 -9.91 -8.50
N PHE A 164 10.44 -10.29 -7.76
CA PHE A 164 11.14 -11.56 -7.98
C PHE A 164 10.53 -12.77 -7.27
N THR A 165 9.74 -12.55 -6.22
CA THR A 165 9.11 -13.63 -5.45
C THR A 165 7.76 -14.05 -6.05
N ARG A 166 7.50 -15.36 -6.12
CA ARG A 166 6.29 -15.91 -6.77
C ARG A 166 5.17 -16.31 -5.80
N THR A 167 5.42 -16.36 -4.50
CA THR A 167 4.47 -16.83 -3.49
C THR A 167 3.93 -15.69 -2.63
N LEU A 168 2.67 -15.77 -2.19
CA LEU A 168 2.03 -14.79 -1.31
C LEU A 168 2.71 -14.63 0.07
N GLY A 169 3.54 -15.58 0.48
CA GLY A 169 4.22 -15.52 1.77
C GLY A 169 3.30 -15.75 2.98
N PHE A 170 2.08 -16.28 2.78
CA PHE A 170 1.11 -16.50 3.86
C PHE A 170 1.66 -17.33 5.03
N THR A 171 2.42 -18.38 4.73
CA THR A 171 3.11 -19.19 5.75
C THR A 171 4.11 -18.36 6.56
N TRP A 172 4.84 -17.47 5.89
CA TRP A 172 5.78 -16.54 6.54
C TRP A 172 5.05 -15.48 7.38
N LEU A 173 3.92 -14.95 6.90
CA LEU A 173 3.11 -14.01 7.66
C LEU A 173 2.58 -14.66 8.95
N ALA A 174 2.01 -15.87 8.84
CA ALA A 174 1.53 -16.62 10.00
C ALA A 174 2.66 -16.90 10.99
N LEU A 175 3.85 -17.30 10.50
CA LEU A 175 5.02 -17.51 11.34
C LEU A 175 5.44 -16.23 12.07
N LEU A 176 5.50 -15.08 11.38
CA LEU A 176 5.86 -13.80 12.00
C LEU A 176 4.87 -13.38 13.10
N ILE A 177 3.57 -13.58 12.87
CA ILE A 177 2.54 -13.32 13.89
C ILE A 177 2.76 -14.21 15.11
N VAL A 178 2.98 -15.51 14.90
CA VAL A 178 3.26 -16.46 16.00
C VAL A 178 4.52 -16.06 16.78
N VAL A 179 5.59 -15.69 16.09
CA VAL A 179 6.84 -15.23 16.73
C VAL A 179 6.62 -13.94 17.51
N ALA A 180 5.87 -12.98 16.96
CA ALA A 180 5.55 -11.72 17.62
C ALA A 180 4.72 -11.96 18.90
N GLU A 181 3.64 -12.74 18.80
CA GLU A 181 2.80 -13.11 19.95
C GLU A 181 3.60 -13.87 21.02
N LEU A 182 4.43 -14.84 20.62
CA LEU A 182 5.28 -15.57 21.55
C LEU A 182 6.27 -14.64 22.27
N THR A 183 6.87 -13.68 21.54
CA THR A 183 7.80 -12.69 22.12
C THR A 183 7.08 -11.79 23.12
N ILE A 184 5.87 -11.33 22.80
CA ILE A 184 5.05 -10.50 23.70
C ILE A 184 4.68 -11.29 24.96
N VAL A 185 4.30 -12.56 24.82
CA VAL A 185 3.96 -13.42 25.95
C VAL A 185 5.19 -13.65 26.85
N ILE A 186 6.35 -14.01 26.28
CA ILE A 186 7.58 -14.24 27.05
C ILE A 186 8.00 -12.96 27.79
N THR A 187 8.04 -11.83 27.11
CA THR A 187 8.43 -10.55 27.73
C THR A 187 7.47 -10.17 28.86
N ARG A 188 6.16 -10.39 28.68
CA ARG A 188 5.17 -10.17 29.75
C ARG A 188 5.40 -11.07 30.97
N PHE A 189 5.75 -12.34 30.76
CA PHE A 189 6.10 -13.23 31.87
C PHE A 189 7.33 -12.76 32.63
N VAL A 190 8.40 -12.37 31.93
CA VAL A 190 9.63 -11.85 32.56
C VAL A 190 9.33 -10.61 33.39
N PHE A 191 8.59 -9.63 32.85
CA PHE A 191 8.17 -8.44 33.60
C PHE A 191 7.35 -8.78 34.84
N SER A 192 6.44 -9.77 34.74
CA SER A 192 5.66 -10.23 35.90
C SER A 192 6.53 -10.82 37.00
N TYR A 193 7.63 -11.50 36.65
CA TYR A 193 8.59 -11.99 37.63
C TYR A 193 9.38 -10.84 38.26
N GLU A 194 9.89 -9.89 37.48
CA GLU A 194 10.66 -8.76 38.02
C GLU A 194 9.84 -7.89 38.97
N GLN A 195 8.55 -7.68 38.69
CA GLN A 195 7.65 -6.93 39.57
C GLN A 195 7.45 -7.59 40.95
N ALA A 196 7.49 -8.92 41.02
CA ALA A 196 7.38 -9.65 42.29
C ALA A 196 8.58 -9.42 43.23
N PHE A 197 9.71 -8.97 42.68
CA PHE A 197 10.92 -8.63 43.45
C PHE A 197 11.06 -7.12 43.74
N MET A 198 10.16 -6.28 43.22
CA MET A 198 10.15 -4.83 43.44
C MET A 198 9.24 -4.39 44.60
N GLY A 199 8.60 -5.34 45.30
CA GLY A 199 7.77 -5.13 46.48
C GLY A 199 8.51 -5.28 47.80
#